data_AF-B8CJB1-F1
#
_entry.id   AF-B8CJB1-F1
#
_cell.length_a   1.000
_cell.length_b   1.000
_cell.length_c   1.000
_cell.angle_alpha   90.00
_cell.angle_beta   90.00
_cell.angle_gamma   90.00
#
_symmetry.space_group_name_H-M   'P 1'
#
loop_
_entity.id
_entity.type
_entity.pdbx_description
1 polymer ?
#
loop_
_entity_poly.entity_id
_entity_poly.type
_entity_poly.pdbx_seq_one_letter_code
_entity_poly.pdbx_strand_id
1 'polypeptide(L)'
;MKIIAILPLLLGLSACTVFLGDPDERVAKFKDFELCTELADKTFKYHPEWAWAITDEIKKRELDSSAECQTVYSNRIDRLTRKLKTKPLNFEEALASTSKGAI
;
A
#
# COMPACT_ATOMS: atom_id res chain seq x y z
N MET A 1 42.80 -7.49 -40.43
CA MET A 1 42.55 -6.87 -39.10
C MET A 1 41.10 -7.13 -38.75
N LYS A 2 40.84 -7.93 -37.72
CA LYS A 2 39.49 -8.29 -37.26
C LYS A 2 39.36 -7.86 -35.81
N ILE A 3 38.51 -6.86 -35.55
CA ILE A 3 37.95 -6.62 -34.21
C ILE A 3 36.44 -6.54 -34.44
N ILE A 4 35.77 -7.67 -34.21
CA ILE A 4 34.32 -7.75 -34.15
C ILE A 4 33.94 -7.25 -32.75
N ALA A 5 33.54 -6.00 -32.65
CA ALA A 5 32.95 -5.46 -31.43
C ALA A 5 31.50 -5.96 -31.31
N ILE A 6 31.32 -7.13 -30.71
CA ILE A 6 30.01 -7.56 -30.21
C ILE A 6 29.77 -6.77 -28.93
N LEU A 7 29.14 -5.61 -29.06
CA LEU A 7 28.59 -4.83 -27.97
C LEU A 7 27.39 -5.62 -27.40
N PRO A 8 27.45 -6.25 -26.22
CA PRO A 8 26.29 -6.93 -25.70
C PRO A 8 25.36 -5.90 -25.05
N LEU A 9 24.18 -5.76 -25.63
CA LEU A 9 22.90 -5.76 -24.89
C LEU A 9 22.92 -5.15 -23.47
N LEU A 10 23.25 -3.87 -23.34
CA LEU A 10 22.89 -3.05 -22.17
C LEU A 10 21.76 -2.07 -22.51
N LEU A 11 20.90 -2.44 -23.45
CA LEU A 11 19.57 -1.85 -23.66
C LEU A 11 18.50 -2.65 -22.91
N GLY A 12 18.83 -3.10 -21.70
CA GLY A 12 17.91 -3.81 -20.82
C GLY A 12 17.43 -2.90 -19.70
N LEU A 13 16.14 -2.54 -19.75
CA LEU A 13 15.36 -2.08 -18.61
C LEU A 13 15.70 -0.67 -18.10
N SER A 14 15.55 0.34 -18.96
CA SER A 14 15.03 1.64 -18.48
C SER A 14 13.56 1.45 -18.09
N ALA A 15 13.32 0.65 -17.05
CA ALA A 15 12.05 0.64 -16.37
C ALA A 15 11.83 2.07 -15.87
N CYS A 16 10.73 2.68 -16.29
CA CYS A 16 10.19 3.90 -15.74
C CYS A 16 9.93 3.69 -14.24
N THR A 17 10.98 3.74 -13.42
CA THR A 17 10.85 3.88 -11.99
C THR A 17 10.49 5.34 -11.79
N VAL A 18 9.19 5.65 -11.91
CA VAL A 18 8.64 6.88 -11.37
C VAL A 18 8.92 6.79 -9.87
N PHE A 19 10.04 7.38 -9.45
CA PHE A 19 10.48 7.43 -8.07
C PHE A 19 9.49 8.34 -7.34
N LEU A 20 8.40 7.74 -6.89
CA LEU A 20 7.28 8.40 -6.22
C LEU A 20 7.64 8.75 -4.76
N GLY A 21 8.86 9.22 -4.47
CA GLY A 21 9.30 9.54 -3.10
C GLY A 21 9.27 8.36 -2.13
N ASP A 22 9.73 8.60 -0.90
CA ASP A 22 9.69 7.58 0.15
C ASP A 22 8.23 7.29 0.57
N PRO A 23 7.89 6.04 0.96
CA PRO A 23 6.52 5.66 1.34
C PRO A 23 5.87 6.62 2.34
N ASP A 24 6.62 7.07 3.35
CA ASP A 24 6.14 7.99 4.38
C ASP A 24 5.75 9.35 3.79
N GLU A 25 6.52 9.88 2.84
CA GLU A 25 6.23 11.16 2.18
C GLU A 25 4.97 11.10 1.31
N ARG A 26 4.67 9.92 0.76
CA ARG A 26 3.44 9.72 -0.03
C ARG A 26 2.23 9.67 0.88
N VAL A 27 2.31 8.87 1.92
CA VAL A 27 1.21 8.63 2.84
C VAL A 27 0.89 9.90 3.64
N ALA A 28 1.90 10.70 3.99
CA ALA A 28 1.71 11.98 4.67
C ALA A 28 0.85 12.97 3.88
N LYS A 29 0.81 12.88 2.54
CA LYS A 29 -0.01 13.75 1.68
C LYS A 29 -1.48 13.37 1.65
N PHE A 30 -1.82 12.15 2.05
CA PHE A 30 -3.19 11.68 2.05
C PHE A 30 -4.01 12.35 3.15
N LYS A 31 -5.28 12.58 2.84
CA LYS A 31 -6.29 12.96 3.83
C LYS A 31 -6.68 11.73 4.64
N ASP A 32 -7.28 11.96 5.81
CA ASP A 32 -7.61 10.88 6.75
C ASP A 32 -8.53 9.83 6.11
N PHE A 33 -9.55 10.26 5.35
CA PHE A 33 -10.43 9.32 4.63
C PHE A 33 -9.68 8.48 3.57
N GLU A 34 -8.67 9.07 2.93
CA GLU A 34 -7.86 8.41 1.89
C GLU A 34 -6.96 7.36 2.53
N LEU A 35 -6.38 7.65 3.70
CA LEU A 35 -5.60 6.68 4.47
C LEU A 35 -6.41 5.42 4.81
N CYS A 36 -7.62 5.60 5.33
CA CYS A 36 -8.49 4.48 5.72
C CYS A 36 -8.99 3.68 4.50
N THR A 37 -9.18 4.35 3.36
CA THR A 37 -9.52 3.69 2.08
C THR A 37 -8.33 2.92 1.51
N GLU A 38 -7.14 3.50 1.54
CA GLU A 38 -5.91 2.87 1.07
C GLU A 38 -5.54 1.67 1.94
N LEU A 39 -5.75 1.72 3.25
CA LEU A 39 -5.59 0.56 4.13
C LEU A 39 -6.48 -0.61 3.66
N ALA A 40 -7.75 -0.35 3.38
CA ALA A 40 -8.67 -1.36 2.85
C ALA A 40 -8.23 -1.90 1.48
N ASP A 41 -7.72 -1.04 0.60
CA ASP A 41 -7.22 -1.44 -0.71
C ASP A 41 -5.93 -2.28 -0.61
N LYS A 42 -5.00 -1.96 0.30
CA LYS A 42 -3.78 -2.74 0.54
C LYS A 42 -4.03 -4.06 1.22
N THR A 43 -5.08 -4.15 2.03
CA THR A 43 -5.51 -5.41 2.65
C THR A 43 -5.82 -6.48 1.60
N PHE A 44 -6.22 -6.10 0.38
CA PHE A 44 -6.54 -7.03 -0.70
C PHE A 44 -5.59 -7.01 -1.92
N LYS A 45 -4.77 -5.97 -2.12
CA LYS A 45 -3.86 -5.89 -3.29
C LYS A 45 -2.49 -6.49 -3.03
N TYR A 46 -1.94 -7.13 -4.07
CA TYR A 46 -0.62 -7.77 -4.19
C TYR A 46 0.63 -6.86 -3.99
N HIS A 47 0.49 -5.64 -3.46
CA HIS A 47 1.62 -4.75 -3.15
C HIS A 47 1.64 -4.37 -1.65
N PRO A 48 1.93 -5.34 -0.75
CA PRO A 48 1.98 -5.12 0.69
C PRO A 48 3.20 -4.29 1.14
N GLU A 49 4.16 -4.04 0.24
CA GLU A 49 5.49 -3.48 0.53
C GLU A 49 5.49 -2.11 1.24
N TRP A 50 4.35 -1.41 1.25
CA TRP A 50 4.16 -0.08 1.82
C TRP A 50 2.88 0.04 2.66
N ALA A 51 2.20 -1.08 2.94
CA ALA A 51 1.01 -1.08 3.80
C ALA A 51 1.34 -0.63 5.23
N TRP A 52 2.58 -0.90 5.68
CA TRP A 52 3.10 -0.44 6.96
C TRP A 52 3.16 1.08 7.08
N ALA A 53 3.50 1.79 6.01
CA ALA A 53 3.56 3.25 6.02
C ALA A 53 2.18 3.86 6.22
N ILE A 54 1.14 3.26 5.63
CA ILE A 54 -0.26 3.67 5.83
C ILE A 54 -0.67 3.46 7.28
N THR A 55 -0.37 2.29 7.84
CA THR A 55 -0.68 1.95 9.24
C THR A 55 0.06 2.86 10.23
N ASP A 56 1.32 3.15 9.98
CA ASP A 56 2.11 4.06 10.82
C ASP A 56 1.55 5.48 10.79
N GLU A 57 1.14 6.00 9.63
CA GLU A 57 0.52 7.32 9.54
C GLU A 57 -0.88 7.35 10.17
N ILE A 58 -1.68 6.29 10.05
CA ILE A 58 -2.99 6.17 10.75
C ILE A 58 -2.79 6.24 12.26
N LYS A 59 -1.83 5.49 12.81
CA LYS A 59 -1.51 5.51 14.25
C LYS A 59 -0.97 6.87 14.69
N LYS A 60 -0.09 7.47 13.89
CA LYS A 60 0.49 8.78 14.17
C LYS A 60 -0.55 9.91 14.20
N ARG A 61 -1.63 9.77 13.42
CA ARG A 61 -2.77 10.70 13.43
C ARG A 61 -3.89 10.30 14.40
N GLU A 62 -3.68 9.25 15.21
CA GLU A 62 -4.68 8.72 16.16
C GLU A 62 -6.03 8.34 15.50
N LEU A 63 -5.97 7.99 14.21
CA LEU A 63 -7.15 7.62 13.40
C LEU A 63 -7.59 6.17 13.66
N ASP A 64 -6.81 5.40 14.41
CA ASP A 64 -7.13 4.05 14.83
C ASP A 64 -8.39 3.99 15.71
N SER A 65 -8.60 5.02 16.53
CA SER A 65 -9.80 5.22 17.36
C SER A 65 -10.93 6.00 16.68
N SER A 66 -10.69 6.53 15.47
CA SER A 66 -11.66 7.35 14.75
C SER A 66 -12.80 6.52 14.18
N ALA A 67 -14.02 6.76 14.65
CA ALA A 67 -15.23 6.12 14.14
C ALA A 67 -15.45 6.37 12.64
N GLU A 68 -15.05 7.56 12.15
CA GLU A 68 -15.16 7.90 10.72
C GLU A 68 -14.19 7.04 9.89
N CYS A 69 -12.93 6.92 10.33
CA CYS A 69 -11.93 6.10 9.66
C CYS A 69 -12.36 4.63 9.58
N GLN A 70 -12.81 4.07 10.72
CA GLN A 70 -13.31 2.69 10.81
C GLN A 70 -14.52 2.46 9.91
N THR A 71 -15.43 3.44 9.83
CA THR A 71 -16.62 3.38 8.96
C THR A 71 -16.23 3.40 7.49
N VAL A 72 -15.31 4.28 7.09
CA VAL A 72 -14.80 4.38 5.72
C VAL A 72 -14.11 3.07 5.31
N TYR A 73 -13.23 2.56 6.17
CA TYR A 73 -12.57 1.28 5.96
C TYR A 73 -13.58 0.14 5.79
N SER A 74 -14.53 -0.01 6.73
CA SER A 74 -15.50 -1.10 6.72
C SER A 74 -16.37 -1.07 5.47
N ASN A 75 -16.86 0.11 5.09
CA ASN A 75 -17.64 0.29 3.86
C ASN A 75 -16.84 -0.09 2.61
N ARG A 76 -15.54 0.22 2.59
CA ARG A 76 -14.66 -0.12 1.47
C ARG A 76 -14.39 -1.62 1.43
N ILE A 77 -14.02 -2.22 2.55
CA ILE A 77 -13.79 -3.67 2.69
C ILE A 77 -15.02 -4.46 2.30
N ASP A 78 -16.21 -4.08 2.74
CA ASP A 78 -17.45 -4.77 2.38
C ASP A 78 -17.67 -4.81 0.86
N ARG A 79 -17.40 -3.69 0.19
CA ARG A 79 -17.50 -3.61 -1.28
C ARG A 79 -16.45 -4.49 -1.96
N LEU A 80 -15.22 -4.48 -1.47
CA LEU A 80 -14.12 -5.28 -2.04
C LEU A 80 -14.34 -6.78 -1.82
N THR A 81 -14.77 -7.17 -0.62
CA THR A 81 -15.07 -8.54 -0.21
C THR A 81 -16.19 -9.13 -1.07
N ARG A 82 -17.26 -8.37 -1.31
CA ARG A 82 -18.33 -8.78 -2.24
C ARG A 82 -17.82 -9.00 -3.67
N LYS A 83 -16.87 -8.18 -4.11
CA LYS A 83 -16.30 -8.25 -5.47
C LYS A 83 -15.31 -9.42 -5.62
N LEU A 84 -14.48 -9.67 -4.61
CA LEU A 84 -13.37 -10.62 -4.66
C LEU A 84 -13.71 -11.99 -4.02
N LYS A 85 -14.87 -12.12 -3.35
CA LYS A 85 -15.33 -13.33 -2.65
C LYS A 85 -14.30 -13.86 -1.63
N THR A 86 -13.65 -12.94 -0.93
CA THR A 86 -12.64 -13.21 0.10
C THR A 86 -13.25 -13.08 1.50
N LYS A 87 -12.51 -13.45 2.55
CA LYS A 87 -12.89 -13.12 3.93
C LYS A 87 -12.47 -11.67 4.21
N PRO A 88 -13.36 -10.81 4.75
CA PRO A 88 -12.97 -9.48 5.18
C PRO A 88 -12.07 -9.58 6.42
N LEU A 89 -10.98 -8.81 6.43
CA LEU A 89 -10.28 -8.51 7.67
C LEU A 89 -10.99 -7.32 8.34
N ASN A 90 -11.12 -7.38 9.65
CA ASN A 90 -11.61 -6.22 10.39
C ASN A 90 -10.50 -5.15 10.49
N PHE A 91 -10.86 -3.95 10.93
CA PHE A 91 -9.93 -2.81 10.93
C PHE A 91 -8.70 -3.04 11.81
N GLU A 92 -8.88 -3.60 13.00
CA GLU A 92 -7.77 -3.91 13.93
C GLU A 92 -6.85 -5.00 13.37
N GLU A 93 -7.41 -6.06 12.77
CA GLU A 93 -6.67 -7.12 12.10
C GLU A 93 -5.87 -6.57 10.91
N ALA A 94 -6.42 -5.60 10.17
CA ALA A 94 -5.71 -4.95 9.07
C ALA A 94 -4.55 -4.09 9.57
N LEU A 95 -4.72 -3.34 10.66
CA LEU A 95 -3.62 -2.58 11.28
C LEU A 95 -2.52 -3.50 11.82
N ALA A 96 -2.88 -4.65 12.38
CA ALA A 96 -1.91 -5.62 12.88
C ALA A 96 -1.12 -6.29 11.73
N SER A 97 -1.83 -6.79 10.72
CA SER A 97 -1.25 -7.53 9.59
C SER A 97 -0.39 -6.69 8.65
N THR A 98 -0.55 -5.38 8.67
CA THR A 98 0.21 -4.46 7.81
C THR A 98 1.32 -3.72 8.54
N SER A 99 1.49 -3.91 9.85
CA SER A 99 2.51 -3.20 10.64
C SER A 99 3.96 -3.56 10.25
N LYS A 100 4.90 -2.63 10.49
CA LYS A 100 6.32 -2.81 10.18
C LYS A 100 6.88 -4.00 10.97
N GLY A 101 7.16 -5.12 10.28
CA GLY A 101 7.61 -6.37 10.89
C GLY A 101 6.59 -7.51 10.91
N ALA A 102 5.44 -7.38 10.22
CA ALA A 102 4.42 -8.43 10.12
C ALA A 102 4.77 -9.60 9.17
N ILE A 103 6.06 -9.81 8.84
CA ILE A 103 6.59 -10.95 8.06
C ILE A 103 7.83 -11.50 8.77
#